data_AF-A0A7C2ZVT3-F1
#
_entry.id   AF-A0A7C2ZVT3-F1
#
_cell.length_a   1.000
_cell.length_b   1.000
_cell.length_c   1.000
_cell.angle_alpha   90.00
_cell.angle_beta   90.00
_cell.angle_gamma   90.00
#
_symmetry.space_group_name_H-M   'P 1'
#
loop_
_entity.id
_entity.type
_entity.pdbx_description
1 polymer ?
#
loop_
_entity_poly.entity_id
_entity_poly.type
_entity_poly.pdbx_seq_one_letter_code
_entity_poly.pdbx_strand_id
1 'polypeptide(L)'
;MTKDRTRRKDANDRREELLRPSRYLGYDRDKLGMYLMSRGAYRIAESQFRRAIWLNPFEYRFVVHLAWCLYRQGNHGRARDCLERLNVPADGMEQEYKTLVDRIGSNPSPDGRP
;
A
#
# COMPACT_ATOMS: atom_id res chain seq x y z
N MET A 1 19.69 3.45 28.87
CA MET A 1 20.10 3.63 27.46
C MET A 1 19.46 2.54 26.61
N THR A 2 18.30 2.83 26.04
CA THR A 2 17.62 1.94 25.09
C THR A 2 18.45 1.89 23.81
N LYS A 3 19.12 0.77 23.56
CA LYS A 3 19.82 0.54 22.29
C LYS A 3 18.78 0.59 21.18
N ASP A 4 18.76 1.69 20.44
CA ASP A 4 18.12 1.77 19.15
C ASP A 4 18.74 0.66 18.28
N ARG A 5 18.02 -0.46 18.16
CA ARG A 5 18.38 -1.57 17.28
C ARG A 5 17.97 -1.14 15.88
N THR A 6 18.66 -0.16 15.32
CA THR A 6 18.58 0.12 13.89
C THR A 6 19.00 -1.16 13.19
N ARG A 7 18.02 -1.91 12.66
CA ARG A 7 18.28 -3.09 11.83
C ARG A 7 19.29 -2.64 10.78
N ARG A 8 20.48 -3.26 10.77
CA ARG A 8 21.47 -2.98 9.73
C ARG A 8 20.80 -3.28 8.40
N LYS A 9 20.63 -2.24 7.59
CA LYS A 9 20.11 -2.34 6.23
C LYS A 9 20.98 -3.30 5.46
N ASP A 10 20.35 -4.34 4.90
CA ASP A 10 21.05 -5.31 4.06
C ASP A 10 21.45 -4.67 2.72
N ALA A 11 22.15 -5.42 1.88
CA ALA A 11 22.60 -4.92 0.58
C ALA A 11 21.43 -4.51 -0.32
N ASN A 12 20.28 -5.20 -0.21
CA ASN A 12 19.10 -4.90 -1.01
C ASN A 12 18.43 -3.61 -0.53
N ASP A 13 18.27 -3.42 0.78
CA ASP A 13 17.72 -2.19 1.37
C ASP A 13 18.52 -0.95 0.95
N ARG A 14 19.87 -1.07 0.88
CA ARG A 14 20.74 0.02 0.43
C ARG A 14 20.61 0.29 -1.06
N ARG A 15 20.54 -0.77 -1.89
CA ARG A 15 20.35 -0.65 -3.33
C ARG A 15 19.02 0.04 -3.65
N GLU A 16 17.96 -0.40 -3.00
CA GLU A 16 16.63 0.21 -3.06
C GLU A 16 16.67 1.71 -2.71
N GLU A 17 17.42 2.07 -1.67
CA GLU A 17 17.56 3.45 -1.21
C GLU A 17 18.26 4.38 -2.18
N LEU A 18 19.30 3.89 -2.85
CA LEU A 18 20.08 4.66 -3.82
C LEU A 18 19.32 4.91 -5.12
N LEU A 19 18.41 4.00 -5.47
CA LEU A 19 17.77 3.98 -6.78
C LEU A 19 16.34 4.52 -6.78
N ARG A 20 15.80 4.95 -5.63
CA ARG A 20 14.45 5.51 -5.54
C ARG A 20 14.42 7.02 -5.84
N PRO A 21 13.28 7.56 -6.32
CA PRO A 21 12.13 6.83 -6.83
C PRO A 21 12.46 6.18 -8.19
N SER A 22 12.04 4.95 -8.41
CA SER A 22 12.27 4.24 -9.67
C SER A 22 11.04 3.45 -10.09
N ARG A 23 10.69 3.55 -11.38
CA ARG A 23 9.58 2.81 -12.02
C ARG A 23 9.78 1.29 -12.04
N TYR A 24 10.98 0.82 -11.74
CA TYR A 24 11.35 -0.60 -11.82
C TYR A 24 11.51 -1.28 -10.45
N LEU A 25 11.30 -0.55 -9.35
CA LEU A 25 11.43 -1.08 -7.98
C LEU A 25 10.07 -1.30 -7.32
N GLY A 26 10.08 -2.03 -6.19
CA GLY A 26 8.91 -2.21 -5.33
C GLY A 26 8.02 -3.41 -5.66
N TYR A 27 8.16 -4.03 -6.84
CA TYR A 27 7.36 -5.20 -7.22
C TYR A 27 7.61 -6.44 -6.36
N ASP A 28 8.82 -6.61 -5.85
CA ASP A 28 9.16 -7.67 -4.89
C ASP A 28 8.50 -7.45 -3.52
N ARG A 29 8.53 -6.20 -3.03
CA ARG A 29 7.82 -5.77 -1.83
C ARG A 29 6.31 -5.98 -1.98
N ASP A 30 5.76 -5.59 -3.12
CA ASP A 30 4.34 -5.74 -3.44
C ASP A 30 3.90 -7.21 -3.46
N LYS A 31 4.65 -8.08 -4.17
CA LYS A 31 4.39 -9.53 -4.18
C LYS A 31 4.42 -10.14 -2.79
N LEU A 32 5.40 -9.75 -1.96
CA LEU A 32 5.46 -10.19 -0.57
C LEU A 32 4.26 -9.67 0.24
N GLY A 33 3.86 -8.42 0.03
CA GLY A 33 2.66 -7.84 0.62
C GLY A 33 1.40 -8.62 0.28
N MET A 34 1.21 -8.97 -0.99
CA MET A 34 0.08 -9.79 -1.46
C MET A 34 0.11 -11.20 -0.88
N TYR A 35 1.28 -11.83 -0.78
CA TYR A 35 1.41 -13.09 -0.08
C TYR A 35 0.97 -12.96 1.38
N LEU A 36 1.45 -11.95 2.11
CA LEU A 36 1.06 -11.69 3.51
C LEU A 36 -0.44 -11.39 3.66
N MET A 37 -1.05 -10.69 2.71
CA MET A 37 -2.49 -10.47 2.63
C MET A 37 -3.27 -11.78 2.57
N SER A 38 -2.84 -12.73 1.73
CA SER A 38 -3.49 -14.04 1.62
C SER A 38 -3.39 -14.86 2.92
N ARG A 39 -2.38 -14.58 3.75
CA ARG A 39 -2.20 -15.20 5.08
C ARG A 39 -2.91 -14.44 6.20
N GLY A 40 -3.64 -13.37 5.91
CA GLY A 40 -4.29 -12.52 6.92
C GLY A 40 -3.34 -11.65 7.74
N ALA A 41 -2.05 -11.59 7.36
CA ALA A 41 -1.01 -10.86 8.08
C ALA A 41 -0.98 -9.37 7.68
N TYR A 42 -2.13 -8.70 7.79
CA TYR A 42 -2.36 -7.37 7.20
C TYR A 42 -1.39 -6.30 7.69
N ARG A 43 -1.07 -6.27 9.00
CA ARG A 43 -0.15 -5.26 9.56
C ARG A 43 1.27 -5.36 8.96
N ILE A 44 1.72 -6.57 8.65
CA ILE A 44 3.03 -6.79 8.01
C ILE A 44 2.91 -6.47 6.52
N ALA A 45 1.82 -6.87 5.86
CA ALA A 45 1.57 -6.55 4.46
C ALA A 45 1.57 -5.03 4.20
N GLU A 46 0.91 -4.25 5.07
CA GLU A 46 0.91 -2.78 5.00
C GLU A 46 2.33 -2.20 4.93
N SER A 47 3.27 -2.73 5.75
CA SER A 47 4.65 -2.26 5.72
C SER A 47 5.33 -2.49 4.37
N GLN A 48 5.00 -3.60 3.69
CA GLN A 48 5.55 -3.93 2.38
C GLN A 48 4.97 -3.05 1.28
N PHE A 49 3.65 -2.82 1.28
CA PHE A 49 3.02 -1.92 0.31
C PHE A 49 3.51 -0.47 0.47
N ARG A 50 3.65 0.02 1.71
CA ARG A 50 4.23 1.33 1.97
C ARG A 50 5.66 1.45 1.45
N ARG A 51 6.46 0.40 1.60
CA ARG A 51 7.81 0.35 1.03
C ARG A 51 7.75 0.35 -0.50
N ALA A 52 6.87 -0.43 -1.13
CA ALA A 52 6.69 -0.47 -2.57
C ALA A 52 6.34 0.92 -3.14
N ILE A 53 5.37 1.62 -2.53
CA ILE A 53 4.97 3.00 -2.90
C ILE A 53 6.15 3.97 -2.76
N TRP A 54 6.92 3.86 -1.68
CA TRP A 54 8.07 4.73 -1.44
C TRP A 54 9.23 4.50 -2.43
N LEU A 55 9.39 3.27 -2.90
CA LEU A 55 10.36 2.92 -3.94
C LEU A 55 9.89 3.38 -5.33
N ASN A 56 8.60 3.24 -5.60
CA ASN A 56 7.99 3.52 -6.88
C ASN A 56 6.62 4.22 -6.69
N PRO A 57 6.61 5.55 -6.57
CA PRO A 57 5.37 6.31 -6.43
C PRO A 57 4.58 6.42 -7.74
N PHE A 58 5.10 5.90 -8.86
CA PHE A 58 4.48 5.98 -10.18
C PHE A 58 3.58 4.78 -10.50
N GLU A 59 3.62 3.73 -9.68
CA GLU A 59 2.83 2.51 -9.83
C GLU A 59 1.60 2.57 -8.93
N TYR A 60 0.44 2.87 -9.52
CA TYR A 60 -0.80 3.07 -8.76
C TYR A 60 -1.28 1.79 -8.08
N ARG A 61 -0.97 0.60 -8.64
CA ARG A 61 -1.43 -0.68 -8.08
C ARG A 61 -0.93 -0.90 -6.65
N PHE A 62 0.26 -0.41 -6.32
CA PHE A 62 0.79 -0.50 -4.95
C PHE A 62 -0.07 0.26 -3.94
N VAL A 63 -0.67 1.38 -4.35
CA VAL A 63 -1.60 2.15 -3.53
C VAL A 63 -2.95 1.43 -3.44
N VAL A 64 -3.43 0.81 -4.51
CA VAL A 64 -4.66 -0.01 -4.50
C VAL A 64 -4.51 -1.20 -3.55
N HIS A 65 -3.38 -1.91 -3.57
CA HIS A 65 -3.12 -3.01 -2.64
C HIS A 65 -3.00 -2.53 -1.19
N LEU A 66 -2.39 -1.35 -0.95
CA LEU A 66 -2.40 -0.73 0.38
C LEU A 66 -3.82 -0.41 0.84
N ALA A 67 -4.66 0.15 -0.02
CA ALA A 67 -6.05 0.47 0.29
C ALA A 67 -6.85 -0.80 0.62
N TRP A 68 -6.69 -1.88 -0.14
CA TRP A 68 -7.26 -3.18 0.18
C TRP A 68 -6.79 -3.71 1.53
N CYS A 69 -5.49 -3.58 1.82
CA CYS A 69 -4.93 -3.98 3.11
C CYS A 69 -5.56 -3.19 4.27
N LEU A 70 -5.71 -1.88 4.13
CA LEU A 70 -6.36 -1.03 5.12
C LEU A 70 -7.84 -1.36 5.29
N TYR A 71 -8.56 -1.62 4.19
CA TYR A 71 -9.94 -2.09 4.22
C TYR A 71 -10.08 -3.41 4.98
N ARG A 72 -9.19 -4.39 4.71
CA ARG A 72 -9.18 -5.69 5.41
C ARG A 72 -8.80 -5.59 6.89
N GLN A 73 -8.13 -4.51 7.30
CA GLN A 73 -7.92 -4.14 8.69
C GLN A 73 -9.11 -3.42 9.33
N GLY A 74 -10.20 -3.18 8.59
CA GLY A 74 -11.36 -2.40 9.05
C GLY A 74 -11.16 -0.89 9.01
N ASN A 75 -10.05 -0.40 8.44
CA ASN A 75 -9.71 1.01 8.40
C ASN A 75 -10.18 1.65 7.08
N HIS A 76 -11.50 1.75 6.92
CA HIS A 76 -12.13 2.17 5.65
C HIS A 76 -11.82 3.64 5.32
N GLY A 77 -11.74 4.53 6.31
CA GLY A 77 -11.35 5.93 6.11
C GLY A 77 -9.96 6.06 5.48
N ARG A 78 -8.94 5.42 6.06
CA ARG A 78 -7.58 5.47 5.49
C ARG A 78 -7.49 4.77 4.13
N ALA A 79 -8.30 3.74 3.89
CA ALA A 79 -8.38 3.10 2.58
C ALA A 79 -8.91 4.09 1.53
N ARG A 80 -9.97 4.85 1.85
CA ARG A 80 -10.52 5.91 1.00
C ARG A 80 -9.48 6.99 0.73
N ASP A 81 -8.83 7.52 1.76
CA ASP A 81 -7.80 8.57 1.63
C ASP A 81 -6.67 8.16 0.68
N CYS A 82 -6.30 6.87 0.68
CA CYS A 82 -5.27 6.36 -0.23
C CYS A 82 -5.72 6.42 -1.69
N LEU A 83 -6.98 6.07 -1.96
CA LEU A 83 -7.55 6.04 -3.31
C LEU A 83 -7.85 7.44 -3.83
N GLU A 84 -8.36 8.36 -3.01
CA GLU A 84 -8.66 9.73 -3.44
C GLU A 84 -7.41 10.51 -3.85
N ARG A 85 -6.26 10.18 -3.27
CA ARG A 85 -4.97 10.79 -3.63
C ARG A 85 -4.40 10.24 -4.93
N LEU A 86 -4.95 9.15 -5.47
CA LEU A 86 -4.58 8.65 -6.78
C LEU A 86 -5.20 9.54 -7.85
N ASN A 87 -4.41 10.47 -8.39
CA ASN A 87 -4.78 11.22 -9.59
C ASN A 87 -4.58 10.36 -10.85
N VAL A 88 -5.32 9.26 -10.96
CA VAL A 88 -5.21 8.31 -12.09
C VAL A 88 -6.46 8.42 -12.97
N PRO A 89 -6.32 8.55 -14.30
CA PRO A 89 -7.45 8.61 -15.22
C PRO A 89 -8.35 7.37 -15.08
N ALA A 90 -9.66 7.59 -14.91
CA ALA A 90 -10.65 6.55 -14.65
C ALA A 90 -10.72 5.45 -15.73
N ASP A 91 -10.30 5.78 -16.96
CA ASP A 91 -10.36 4.89 -18.11
C ASP A 91 -9.28 3.79 -18.10
N GLY A 92 -8.24 3.93 -17.27
CA GLY A 92 -7.15 2.95 -17.15
C GLY A 92 -7.15 2.12 -15.85
N MET A 93 -8.10 2.36 -14.94
CA MET A 93 -8.12 1.70 -13.64
C MET A 93 -8.73 0.31 -13.72
N GLU A 94 -7.97 -0.68 -13.25
CA GLU A 94 -8.38 -2.09 -13.16
C GLU A 94 -9.71 -2.26 -12.38
N GLN A 95 -10.47 -3.31 -12.72
CA GLN A 95 -11.74 -3.67 -12.07
C GLN A 95 -11.63 -3.74 -10.52
N GLU A 96 -10.45 -4.07 -10.01
CA GLU A 96 -10.14 -4.14 -8.60
C GLU A 96 -10.28 -2.78 -7.88
N TYR A 97 -9.85 -1.69 -8.50
CA TYR A 97 -10.00 -0.33 -7.95
C TYR A 97 -11.48 0.04 -7.81
N LYS A 98 -12.26 -0.14 -8.89
CA LYS A 98 -13.70 0.15 -8.90
C LYS A 98 -14.44 -0.65 -7.83
N THR A 99 -14.16 -1.94 -7.76
CA THR A 99 -14.74 -2.86 -6.77
C THR A 99 -14.43 -2.40 -5.34
N LEU A 100 -13.21 -1.92 -5.07
CA LEU A 100 -12.84 -1.44 -3.74
C LEU A 100 -13.54 -0.13 -3.40
N VAL A 101 -13.62 0.82 -4.34
CA VAL A 101 -14.36 2.09 -4.15
C VAL A 101 -15.82 1.81 -3.80
N ASP A 102 -16.50 0.94 -4.54
CA ASP A 102 -17.89 0.57 -4.28
C ASP A 102 -18.08 -0.06 -2.88
N ARG A 103 -17.14 -0.92 -2.47
CA ARG A 103 -17.15 -1.57 -1.16
C ARG A 103 -16.92 -0.58 -0.01
N ILE A 104 -16.03 0.39 -0.20
CA ILE A 104 -15.77 1.45 0.79
C ILE A 104 -16.96 2.41 0.87
N GLY A 105 -17.60 2.74 -0.26
CA GLY A 105 -18.81 3.57 -0.31
C GLY A 105 -20.01 2.91 0.38
N SER A 106 -20.16 1.60 0.20
CA SER A 106 -21.22 0.79 0.84
C SER A 106 -21.00 0.52 2.33
N ASN A 107 -19.78 0.76 2.84
CA ASN A 107 -19.41 0.50 4.23
C ASN A 107 -18.73 1.75 4.84
N PRO A 108 -19.47 2.89 4.94
CA PRO A 108 -18.90 4.14 5.40
C PRO A 108 -18.33 3.96 6.81
N SER A 109 -17.15 4.52 7.06
CA SER A 109 -16.56 4.56 8.41
C SER A 109 -17.61 5.07 9.40
N PRO A 110 -17.73 4.44 10.60
CA PRO A 110 -18.69 4.90 11.61
C PRO A 110 -18.44 6.34 12.06
N ASP A 111 -17.22 6.86 11.86
CA ASP A 111 -16.80 8.19 12.32
C ASP A 111 -17.09 9.35 11.35
N GLY A 112 -17.74 9.10 10.20
CA GLY A 112 -18.37 10.13 9.38
C GLY A 112 -17.61 11.44 9.21
N ARG A 113 -16.30 11.41 8.91
CA ARG A 113 -15.57 12.64 8.58
C ARG A 113 -15.59 12.92 7.07
N PRO A 114 -15.87 14.19 6.70
CA PRO A 114 -16.00 14.63 5.31
C PRO A 114 -14.67 14.59 4.56
#